data_AF-A0AAN5CK26-F1
#
_entry.id   AF-A0AAN5CK26-F1
#
_cell.length_a   1.000
_cell.length_b   1.000
_cell.length_c   1.000
_cell.angle_alpha   90.00
_cell.angle_beta   90.00
_cell.angle_gamma   90.00
#
_symmetry.space_group_name_H-M   'P 1'
#
loop_
_entity.id
_entity.type
_entity.pdbx_description
1 polymer ?
#
loop_
_entity_poly.entity_id
_entity_poly.type
_entity_poly.pdbx_seq_one_letter_code
_entity_poly.pdbx_strand_id
1 'polypeptide(L)' 'FSGACPFKSRFIDDINYSSRYEGSRIYTIGSEKDEVVGHTICTEVTTRIKGQDGEKMYKDKKHDDVSLITAHFDVYM' A
#
# COMPACT_ATOMS: atom_id res chain seq x y z
N PHE A 1 -8.65 16.33 -4.39
CA PHE A 1 -9.20 16.12 -3.03
C PHE A 1 -9.80 17.43 -2.52
N SER A 2 -10.99 17.39 -1.93
CA SER A 2 -11.79 18.54 -1.43
C SER A 2 -11.26 19.16 -0.13
N GLY A 3 -10.02 18.89 0.27
CA GLY A 3 -9.41 19.38 1.52
C GLY A 3 -9.88 18.70 2.80
N ALA A 4 -11.02 17.99 2.79
CA ALA A 4 -11.49 17.20 3.92
C ALA A 4 -10.97 15.75 3.86
N CYS A 5 -10.48 15.25 4.99
CA CYS A 5 -10.12 13.85 5.15
C CYS A 5 -11.37 12.96 5.08
N PRO A 6 -11.43 11.92 4.21
CA PRO A 6 -12.55 11.00 4.20
C PRO A 6 -12.62 10.18 5.49
N PHE A 7 -13.82 9.73 5.86
CA PHE A 7 -13.99 8.74 6.91
C PHE A 7 -13.32 7.42 6.50
N LYS A 8 -12.60 6.82 7.45
CA LYS A 8 -11.95 5.52 7.24
C LYS A 8 -13.02 4.43 7.09
N SER A 9 -12.77 3.50 6.17
CA SER A 9 -13.69 2.39 5.91
C SER A 9 -13.66 1.40 7.07
N ARG A 10 -14.84 0.94 7.51
CA ARG A 10 -14.96 -0.13 8.53
C ARG A 10 -14.15 -1.39 8.19
N PHE A 11 -13.98 -1.68 6.90
CA PHE A 11 -13.20 -2.83 6.44
C PHE A 11 -11.70 -2.62 6.67
N ILE A 12 -11.21 -1.39 6.48
CA ILE A 12 -9.81 -1.05 6.75
C ILE A 12 -9.55 -1.04 8.25
N ASP A 13 -10.51 -0.60 9.06
CA ASP A 13 -10.39 -0.65 10.52
C ASP A 13 -10.37 -2.09 11.04
N ASP A 14 -11.22 -2.96 10.50
CA ASP A 14 -11.31 -4.37 10.88
C ASP A 14 -9.99 -5.14 10.58
N ILE A 15 -9.48 -5.07 9.34
CA ILE A 15 -8.23 -5.77 8.99
C ILE A 15 -7.02 -5.23 9.76
N ASN A 16 -7.00 -3.93 10.10
CA ASN A 16 -5.91 -3.33 10.87
C ASN A 16 -6.06 -3.49 12.39
N TYR A 17 -7.16 -4.05 12.87
CA TYR A 17 -7.38 -4.27 14.31
C TYR A 17 -6.36 -5.26 14.89
N SER A 18 -6.07 -6.34 14.15
CA SER A 18 -5.03 -7.30 14.50
C SER A 18 -3.73 -6.97 13.80
N SER A 19 -2.62 -6.98 14.53
CA SER A 19 -1.31 -6.93 13.88
C SER A 19 -1.09 -8.22 13.10
N ARG A 20 -0.46 -8.09 11.92
CA ARG A 20 -0.11 -9.22 11.06
C ARG A 20 -1.29 -10.09 10.62
N TYR A 21 -2.45 -9.46 10.40
CA TYR A 21 -3.65 -10.15 9.89
C TYR A 21 -3.37 -10.84 8.54
N GLU A 22 -2.55 -10.22 7.69
CA GLU A 22 -2.22 -10.67 6.34
C GLU A 22 -1.22 -11.84 6.30
N GLY A 23 -0.49 -12.09 7.40
CA GLY A 23 0.40 -13.25 7.49
C GLY A 23 1.66 -13.06 8.35
N SER A 24 2.47 -14.11 8.41
CA SER A 24 3.70 -14.14 9.23
C SER A 24 4.87 -13.35 8.60
N ARG A 25 4.82 -13.07 7.29
CA ARG A 25 5.76 -12.22 6.56
C ARG A 25 4.99 -11.27 5.66
N ILE A 26 5.15 -9.98 5.85
CA ILE A 26 4.36 -8.94 5.18
C ILE A 26 5.30 -7.93 4.54
N TYR A 27 5.22 -7.79 3.22
CA TYR A 27 5.98 -6.81 2.46
C TYR A 27 5.03 -6.02 1.59
N THR A 28 5.30 -4.74 1.41
CA THR A 28 4.46 -3.85 0.59
C THR A 28 5.30 -3.26 -0.54
N ILE A 29 4.70 -3.16 -1.73
CA ILE A 29 5.31 -2.55 -2.90
C ILE A 29 4.32 -1.51 -3.41
N GLY A 30 4.78 -0.26 -3.55
CA GLY A 30 3.90 0.85 -3.95
C GLY A 30 4.64 1.97 -4.66
N SER A 31 3.91 3.01 -5.03
CA SER A 31 4.49 4.20 -5.68
C SER A 31 3.95 5.51 -5.12
N GLU A 32 4.82 6.52 -5.02
CA GLU A 32 4.46 7.91 -4.72
C GLU A 32 3.63 8.57 -5.85
N LYS A 33 3.67 7.99 -7.05
CA LYS A 33 2.95 8.46 -8.25
C LYS A 33 1.77 7.57 -8.64
N ASP A 34 1.34 6.67 -7.75
CA ASP A 34 0.14 5.87 -7.96
C ASP A 34 -1.08 6.80 -8.15
N GLU A 35 -1.68 6.76 -9.33
CA GLU A 35 -2.79 7.61 -9.72
C GLU A 35 -4.16 7.02 -9.41
N VAL A 36 -4.23 5.75 -9.00
CA VAL A 36 -5.48 5.01 -8.77
C VAL A 36 -5.81 4.98 -7.28
N VAL A 37 -4.89 4.45 -6.47
CA VAL A 37 -5.02 4.37 -5.02
C VAL A 37 -4.55 5.66 -4.36
N GLY A 38 -3.54 6.31 -4.96
CA GLY A 38 -2.87 7.47 -4.37
C GLY A 38 -1.85 7.07 -3.31
N HIS A 39 -0.79 7.85 -3.16
CA HIS A 39 0.28 7.57 -2.17
C HIS A 39 -0.12 7.87 -0.72
N THR A 40 -0.82 8.98 -0.49
CA THR A 40 -1.12 9.47 0.86
C THR A 40 -2.55 9.95 0.98
N ILE A 41 -3.25 9.52 2.03
CA ILE A 41 -4.57 10.00 2.42
C ILE A 41 -4.47 10.44 3.89
N CYS A 42 -4.83 11.70 4.17
CA CYS A 42 -4.83 12.25 5.54
C CYS A 42 -3.53 11.99 6.32
N THR A 43 -2.38 12.14 5.65
CA THR A 43 -1.02 11.88 6.18
C THR A 43 -0.62 10.40 6.34
N GLU A 44 -1.53 9.46 6.08
CA GLU A 44 -1.23 8.02 6.08
C GLU A 44 -0.81 7.56 4.68
N VAL A 45 0.27 6.78 4.59
CA VAL A 45 0.67 6.11 3.34
C VAL A 45 -0.28 4.93 3.12
N THR A 46 -0.97 4.92 1.98
CA THR A 46 -2.09 4.00 1.70
C THR A 46 -1.67 2.54 1.61
N THR A 47 -0.43 2.25 1.22
CA THR A 47 0.08 0.89 1.04
C THR A 47 0.72 0.29 2.28
N ARG A 48 0.94 1.07 3.36
CA ARG A 48 1.61 0.56 4.57
C ARG A 48 0.67 -0.26 5.43
N ILE A 49 1.13 -1.45 5.81
CA ILE A 49 0.41 -2.37 6.72
C ILE A 49 1.07 -2.31 8.11
N LYS A 50 0.24 -2.27 9.16
CA LYS A 50 0.73 -2.24 10.55
C LYS A 50 1.44 -3.55 10.91
N GLY A 51 2.76 -3.46 11.10
CA GLY A 51 3.60 -4.61 11.45
C GLY A 51 4.24 -5.31 10.25
N GLN A 52 4.26 -4.67 9.07
CA GLN A 52 5.01 -5.15 7.91
C GLN A 52 6.52 -5.30 8.20
N ASP A 53 7.14 -6.27 7.54
CA ASP A 53 8.57 -6.59 7.63
C ASP A 53 9.43 -5.70 6.72
N GLY A 54 8.84 -5.08 5.70
CA GLY A 54 9.54 -4.15 4.82
C GLY A 54 8.64 -3.54 3.75
N GLU A 55 9.20 -2.59 3.02
CA GLU A 55 8.53 -1.94 1.89
C GLU A 55 9.49 -1.61 0.75
N LYS A 56 8.94 -1.56 -0.46
CA LYS A 56 9.56 -0.97 -1.65
C LYS A 56 8.66 0.15 -2.16
N MET A 57 9.14 1.39 -2.09
CA MET A 57 8.42 2.55 -2.62
C MET A 57 9.12 3.11 -3.86
N TYR A 58 8.41 3.13 -4.98
CA TYR A 58 8.85 3.81 -6.20
C TYR A 58 8.47 5.29 -6.17
N LYS A 59 9.29 6.15 -6.78
CA LYS A 59 9.04 7.60 -6.80
C LYS A 59 8.28 8.08 -8.04
N ASP A 60 8.28 7.28 -9.09
CA ASP A 60 7.97 7.72 -10.45
C ASP A 60 7.15 6.72 -11.26
N LYS A 61 6.61 5.67 -10.63
CA LYS A 61 5.84 4.61 -11.29
C LYS A 61 4.34 4.85 -11.20
N LYS A 62 3.62 4.54 -12.27
CA LYS A 62 2.15 4.47 -12.25
C LYS A 62 1.67 3.19 -11.57
N HIS A 63 0.39 3.13 -11.25
CA HIS A 63 -0.22 1.95 -10.62
C HIS A 63 0.07 0.65 -11.38
N ASP A 64 -0.15 0.64 -12.70
CA ASP A 64 0.05 -0.55 -13.53
C ASP A 64 1.53 -0.92 -13.68
N ASP A 65 2.43 0.07 -13.68
CA ASP A 65 3.88 -0.17 -13.74
C ASP A 65 4.36 -0.96 -12.52
N VAL A 66 3.86 -0.61 -11.33
CA VAL A 66 4.20 -1.32 -10.08
C VAL A 66 3.74 -2.77 -10.17
N SER A 67 2.52 -3.01 -10.65
CA SER A 67 1.96 -4.37 -10.81
C SER A 67 2.79 -5.22 -11.78
N LEU A 68 3.18 -4.64 -12.92
CA LEU A 68 4.02 -5.32 -13.91
C LEU A 68 5.42 -5.63 -13.39
N ILE A 69 6.04 -4.70 -12.65
CA ILE A 69 7.36 -4.89 -12.04
C ILE A 69 7.29 -6.00 -10.99
N THR A 70 6.30 -5.96 -10.10
CA THR A 70 6.11 -6.99 -9.07
C THR A 70 5.92 -8.37 -9.70
N ALA A 71 5.07 -8.49 -10.73
CA ALA A 71 4.88 -9.75 -11.43
C ALA A 71 6.18 -10.29 -12.05
N HIS A 72 7.11 -9.41 -12.45
CA HIS A 72 8.42 -9.82 -12.91
C HIS A 72 9.31 -10.28 -11.74
N PHE A 73 9.28 -9.60 -10.59
CA PHE A 73 10.01 -10.02 -9.38
C PHE A 73 9.54 -11.38 -8.85
N ASP A 74 8.24 -11.68 -8.92
CA ASP A 74 7.67 -12.97 -8.50
C ASP A 74 8.14 -14.15 -9.36
N VAL A 75 8.69 -13.90 -10.56
CA VAL A 75 9.35 -14.94 -11.38
C VAL A 75 10.76 -15.27 -10.86
N TYR A 76 11.33 -14.45 -9.98
CA TYR A 76 12.69 -14.60 -9.46
C TYR A 76 12.77 -14.97 -7.96
N MET A 77 11.63 -15.20 -7.29
CA MET A 77 11.56 -15.78 -5.93
C MET A 77 11.04 -17.22 -5.97
#